data_AF-A0A2S2QN59-F1
#
_entry.id   AF-A0A2S2QN59-F1
#
_cell.length_a   1.000
_cell.length_b   1.000
_cell.length_c   1.000
_cell.angle_alpha   90.00
_cell.angle_beta   90.00
_cell.angle_gamma   90.00
#
_symmetry.space_group_name_H-M   'P 1'
#
loop_
_entity.id
_entity.type
_entity.pdbx_description
1 polymer ?
#
loop_
_entity_poly.entity_id
_entity_poly.type
_entity_poly.pdbx_seq_one_letter_code
_entity_poly.pdbx_strand_id
1 'polypeptide(L)'
;LKIKIGILFFMSLPCRNENVISENRYKNNIVFLKKCSREGVNDKIECIVCGAVFSIENGGQSAIKQHLDIKRHKSATSAPQGIKINDFFSLNTFGSNEKCLAVNEGTFAYHICKHSKSFRSTSITSNIIRKLYDKKFSCGPTKTKSIIFNVLAPFANEILK
;
A
#
# COMPACT_ATOMS: atom_id res chain seq x y z
N LEU A 1 28.76 -4.65 5.74
CA LEU A 1 28.68 -3.95 4.43
C LEU A 1 27.25 -3.48 4.21
N LYS A 2 27.05 -2.16 4.10
CA LYS A 2 25.76 -1.51 3.85
C LYS A 2 25.38 -1.67 2.37
N ILE A 3 24.25 -2.29 2.08
CA ILE A 3 23.66 -2.28 0.72
C ILE A 3 22.39 -1.43 0.78
N LYS A 4 22.53 -0.22 0.23
CA LYS A 4 21.49 0.78 -0.02
C LYS A 4 21.06 0.59 -1.48
N ILE A 5 19.86 0.08 -1.72
CA ILE A 5 19.07 0.18 -2.96
C ILE A 5 17.63 0.20 -2.45
N GLY A 6 16.80 1.23 -2.63
CA GLY A 6 16.64 2.03 -3.83
C GLY A 6 15.23 1.78 -4.39
N ILE A 7 14.20 2.13 -3.63
CA ILE A 7 12.81 2.26 -4.13
C ILE A 7 12.33 3.61 -3.63
N LEU A 8 12.64 4.63 -4.41
CA LEU A 8 12.22 6.00 -4.23
C LEU A 8 11.74 6.44 -5.60
N PHE A 9 10.56 5.98 -6.00
CA PHE A 9 9.84 6.53 -7.14
C PHE A 9 8.38 6.05 -7.07
N PHE A 10 7.55 6.81 -6.36
CA PHE A 10 6.30 7.34 -6.89
C PHE A 10 5.60 8.12 -5.78
N MET A 11 5.03 9.26 -6.15
CA MET A 11 4.27 10.22 -5.32
C MET A 11 5.10 11.27 -4.58
N SER A 12 5.67 12.19 -5.37
CA SER A 12 5.76 13.59 -4.95
C SER A 12 4.93 14.41 -5.92
N LEU A 13 3.78 14.91 -5.45
CA LEU A 13 3.13 16.11 -5.96
C LEU A 13 2.52 16.84 -4.74
N PRO A 14 2.49 18.17 -4.74
CA PRO A 14 2.80 18.97 -3.56
C PRO A 14 1.54 19.37 -2.78
N CYS A 15 1.62 19.25 -1.45
CA CYS A 15 0.78 20.03 -0.55
C CYS A 15 1.31 21.47 -0.47
N ARG A 16 0.73 22.42 -1.20
CA ARG A 16 0.68 23.85 -0.83
C ARG A 16 -0.23 24.63 -1.78
N ASN A 17 -1.31 25.21 -1.29
CA ASN A 17 -1.33 26.59 -0.80
C ASN A 17 -2.74 26.95 -0.33
N GLU A 18 -2.76 27.89 0.60
CA GLU A 18 -3.91 28.48 1.28
C GLU A 18 -4.92 29.07 0.30
N ASN A 19 -6.21 28.89 0.59
CA ASN A 19 -7.30 29.79 0.21
C ASN A 19 -8.53 29.40 1.04
N VAL A 20 -8.52 29.85 2.30
CA VAL A 20 -9.71 29.89 3.15
C VAL A 20 -10.62 30.95 2.56
N ILE A 21 -11.68 30.53 1.88
CA ILE A 21 -12.69 31.49 1.42
C ILE A 21 -13.75 31.60 2.51
N SER A 22 -13.61 32.68 3.25
CA SER A 22 -14.63 33.26 4.11
C SER A 22 -15.67 33.98 3.25
N GLU A 23 -16.89 33.45 3.19
CA GLU A 23 -18.07 34.29 3.01
C GLU A 23 -19.25 33.70 3.79
N ASN A 24 -19.95 34.61 4.46
CA ASN A 24 -20.83 34.38 5.60
C ASN A 24 -22.05 33.50 5.27
N ARG A 25 -22.24 32.39 6.03
CA ARG A 25 -23.46 32.09 6.82
C ARG A 25 -23.59 30.69 7.46
N TYR A 26 -22.58 29.82 7.46
CA TYR A 26 -22.75 28.50 8.11
C TYR A 26 -21.47 28.03 8.81
N LYS A 27 -21.15 28.63 9.96
CA LYS A 27 -19.89 28.39 10.69
C LYS A 27 -19.81 27.07 11.48
N ASN A 28 -20.87 26.27 11.59
CA ASN A 28 -20.90 25.23 12.62
C ASN A 28 -20.67 23.78 12.15
N ASN A 29 -20.38 23.50 10.86
CA ASN A 29 -20.15 22.12 10.39
C ASN A 29 -19.35 21.98 9.06
N ILE A 30 -18.39 22.85 8.75
CA ILE A 30 -17.68 22.89 7.45
C ILE A 30 -16.15 22.66 7.59
N VAL A 31 -15.71 21.84 8.54
CA VAL A 31 -14.25 21.60 8.72
C VAL A 31 -13.69 20.60 7.68
N PHE A 32 -14.56 19.83 7.01
CA PHE A 32 -14.14 18.75 6.10
C PHE A 32 -14.31 19.03 4.59
N LEU A 33 -14.65 20.26 4.18
CA LEU A 33 -14.88 20.60 2.76
C LEU A 33 -13.82 21.60 2.26
N LYS A 34 -13.24 21.32 1.09
CA LYS A 34 -12.25 22.17 0.41
C LYS A 34 -12.71 22.49 -1.02
N LYS A 35 -12.36 23.65 -1.57
CA LYS A 35 -12.58 23.92 -3.01
C LYS A 35 -11.71 22.99 -3.86
N CYS A 36 -12.27 22.43 -4.92
CA CYS A 36 -11.53 21.56 -5.83
C CYS A 36 -10.56 22.41 -6.67
N SER A 37 -9.26 22.10 -6.63
CA SER A 37 -8.22 22.83 -7.36
C SER A 37 -7.85 22.16 -8.70
N ARG A 38 -8.69 21.26 -9.23
CA ARG A 38 -8.41 20.56 -10.49
C ARG A 38 -8.73 21.48 -11.68
N GLU A 39 -7.81 21.54 -12.64
CA GLU A 39 -8.02 22.30 -13.88
C GLU A 39 -9.33 21.86 -14.57
N GLY A 40 -10.19 22.84 -14.91
CA GLY A 40 -11.47 22.60 -15.59
C GLY A 40 -12.70 22.45 -14.68
N VAL A 41 -12.56 22.67 -13.36
CA VAL A 41 -13.69 22.56 -12.41
C VAL A 41 -13.72 23.73 -11.44
N ASN A 42 -14.09 24.91 -11.96
CA ASN A 42 -14.48 26.03 -11.12
C ASN A 42 -15.84 25.65 -10.47
N ASP A 43 -16.02 25.90 -9.18
CA ASP A 43 -17.30 25.75 -8.44
C ASP A 43 -17.67 24.37 -7.86
N LYS A 44 -16.81 23.35 -7.94
CA LYS A 44 -17.01 22.09 -7.17
C LYS A 44 -16.25 22.07 -5.86
N ILE A 45 -16.83 21.41 -4.87
CA ILE A 45 -16.21 21.17 -3.57
C ILE A 45 -15.77 19.72 -3.44
N GLU A 46 -14.69 19.52 -2.70
CA GLU A 46 -14.11 18.22 -2.38
C GLU A 46 -14.21 17.96 -0.87
N CYS A 47 -14.68 16.76 -0.51
CA CYS A 47 -14.69 16.29 0.87
C CYS A 47 -13.33 15.71 1.25
N ILE A 48 -12.71 16.24 2.30
CA ILE A 48 -11.41 15.81 2.82
C ILE A 48 -11.49 14.40 3.40
N VAL A 49 -12.64 14.02 3.99
CA VAL A 49 -12.81 12.71 4.63
C VAL A 49 -12.87 11.58 3.61
N CYS A 50 -13.57 11.77 2.48
CA CYS A 50 -13.81 10.69 1.51
C CYS A 50 -13.35 10.97 0.07
N GLY A 51 -12.68 12.11 -0.18
CA GLY A 51 -12.17 12.52 -1.50
C GLY A 51 -13.26 12.75 -2.56
N ALA A 52 -14.51 12.93 -2.15
CA ALA A 52 -15.63 13.10 -3.06
C ALA A 52 -15.70 14.53 -3.60
N VAL A 53 -15.77 14.70 -4.93
CA VAL A 53 -16.03 15.99 -5.57
C VAL A 53 -17.51 16.10 -5.92
N PHE A 54 -18.18 17.16 -5.48
CA PHE A 54 -19.59 17.43 -5.77
C PHE A 54 -19.89 18.94 -5.83
N SER A 55 -20.98 19.32 -6.50
CA SER A 55 -21.43 20.72 -6.60
C SER A 55 -22.47 21.06 -5.52
N ILE A 56 -22.48 22.32 -5.06
CA ILE A 56 -23.51 22.85 -4.13
C ILE A 56 -24.55 23.72 -4.86
N GLU A 57 -24.23 24.15 -6.08
CA GLU A 57 -24.92 25.18 -6.89
C GLU A 57 -26.46 25.09 -6.89
N ASN A 58 -27.04 23.88 -6.95
CA ASN A 58 -28.50 23.70 -6.98
C ASN A 58 -29.10 23.03 -5.73
N GLY A 59 -28.26 22.43 -4.87
CA GLY A 59 -28.71 21.57 -3.77
C GLY A 59 -28.46 22.13 -2.37
N GLY A 60 -27.67 23.21 -2.24
CA GLY A 60 -27.39 23.87 -0.97
C GLY A 60 -27.05 22.90 0.17
N GLN A 61 -27.74 23.04 1.30
CA GLN A 61 -27.56 22.17 2.47
C GLN A 61 -28.02 20.73 2.25
N SER A 62 -29.01 20.51 1.39
CA SER A 62 -29.54 19.17 1.10
C SER A 62 -28.47 18.30 0.44
N ALA A 63 -27.65 18.89 -0.45
CA ALA A 63 -26.51 18.19 -1.07
C ALA A 63 -25.47 17.74 -0.02
N ILE A 64 -25.21 18.56 1.00
CA ILE A 64 -24.29 18.22 2.10
C ILE A 64 -24.88 17.11 2.98
N LYS A 65 -26.17 17.20 3.34
CA LYS A 65 -26.85 16.15 4.13
C LYS A 65 -26.85 14.81 3.40
N GLN A 66 -27.17 14.81 2.11
CA GLN A 66 -27.10 13.62 1.27
C GLN A 66 -25.67 13.07 1.21
N HIS A 67 -24.66 13.93 1.06
CA HIS A 67 -23.27 13.53 1.07
C HIS A 67 -22.86 12.79 2.36
N LEU A 68 -23.26 13.31 3.52
CA LEU A 68 -22.99 12.68 4.83
C LEU A 68 -23.65 11.30 4.98
N ASP A 69 -24.78 11.08 4.31
CA ASP A 69 -25.54 9.84 4.40
C ASP A 69 -25.01 8.73 3.46
N ILE A 70 -24.25 9.09 2.43
CA ILE A 70 -23.66 8.14 1.46
C ILE A 70 -22.71 7.17 2.18
N LYS A 71 -22.83 5.88 1.83
CA LYS A 71 -22.00 4.78 2.37
C LYS A 71 -20.50 5.07 2.34
N ARG A 72 -20.03 5.74 1.28
CA ARG A 72 -18.62 6.15 1.11
C ARG A 72 -18.17 7.15 2.17
N HIS A 73 -19.01 8.11 2.56
CA HIS A 73 -18.67 9.06 3.62
C HIS A 73 -18.63 8.34 4.97
N LYS A 74 -19.67 7.57 5.30
CA LYS A 74 -19.76 6.80 6.56
C LYS A 74 -18.56 5.89 6.77
N SER A 75 -18.18 5.11 5.74
CA SER A 75 -17.02 4.22 5.82
C SER A 75 -15.69 4.95 5.99
N ALA A 76 -15.53 6.12 5.36
CA ALA A 76 -14.34 6.94 5.52
C ALA A 76 -14.27 7.63 6.90
N THR A 77 -15.42 8.04 7.45
CA THR A 77 -15.50 8.60 8.82
C THR A 77 -15.26 7.54 9.89
N SER A 78 -15.68 6.30 9.66
CA SER A 78 -15.45 5.17 10.58
C SER A 78 -14.05 4.55 10.46
N ALA A 79 -13.25 4.95 9.46
CA ALA A 79 -11.90 4.46 9.32
C ALA A 79 -11.03 4.97 10.48
N PRO A 80 -10.20 4.11 11.11
CA PRO A 80 -9.35 4.52 12.21
C PRO A 80 -8.32 5.56 11.73
N GLN A 81 -8.50 6.81 12.17
CA GLN A 81 -7.53 7.88 11.95
C GLN A 81 -6.38 7.68 12.95
N GLY A 82 -5.27 7.09 12.49
CA GLY A 82 -4.09 6.92 13.35
C GLY A 82 -3.13 5.79 12.99
N ILE A 83 -3.38 5.00 11.95
CA ILE A 83 -2.41 3.98 11.54
C ILE A 83 -1.16 4.71 11.02
N LYS A 84 -0.06 4.63 11.77
CA LYS A 84 1.19 5.26 11.34
C LYS A 84 1.67 4.46 10.15
N ILE A 85 2.08 5.15 9.08
CA ILE A 85 2.64 4.50 7.89
C ILE A 85 3.81 3.58 8.27
N ASN A 86 4.56 3.94 9.32
CA ASN A 86 5.66 3.16 9.86
C ASN A 86 5.24 1.79 10.41
N ASP A 87 3.98 1.60 10.81
CA ASP A 87 3.47 0.31 11.29
C ASP A 87 3.33 -0.72 10.16
N PHE A 88 3.30 -0.25 8.90
CA PHE A 88 3.30 -1.12 7.72
C PHE A 88 4.71 -1.55 7.29
N PHE A 89 5.76 -0.91 7.83
CA PHE A 89 7.14 -1.25 7.54
C PHE A 89 7.72 -2.03 8.72
N SER A 90 8.02 -3.31 8.52
CA SER A 90 8.63 -4.15 9.55
C SER A 90 9.98 -3.56 10.00
N LEU A 91 10.22 -3.56 11.32
CA LEU A 91 11.51 -3.21 11.90
C LEU A 91 12.63 -4.09 11.32
N ASN A 92 13.85 -3.56 11.20
CA ASN A 92 15.05 -4.26 10.69
C ASN A 92 15.50 -5.49 11.53
N THR A 93 14.71 -5.93 12.50
CA THR A 93 15.04 -7.02 13.42
C THR A 93 14.09 -8.19 13.19
N PHE A 94 14.58 -9.24 12.54
CA PHE A 94 13.84 -10.49 12.35
C PHE A 94 13.95 -11.38 13.59
N GLY A 95 12.83 -11.87 14.09
CA GLY A 95 12.75 -12.90 15.12
C GLY A 95 13.31 -14.25 14.65
N SER A 96 13.55 -15.16 15.60
CA SER A 96 14.09 -16.51 15.29
C SER A 96 13.22 -17.30 14.31
N ASN A 97 11.90 -17.24 14.47
CA ASN A 97 10.95 -17.92 13.59
C ASN A 97 10.96 -17.38 12.15
N GLU A 98 11.14 -16.07 11.98
CA GLU A 98 11.18 -15.43 10.65
C GLU A 98 12.47 -15.78 9.91
N LYS A 99 13.59 -15.91 10.64
CA LYS A 99 14.85 -16.41 10.08
C LYS A 99 14.70 -17.86 9.58
N CYS A 100 14.07 -18.72 10.37
CA CYS A 100 13.80 -20.11 9.96
C CYS A 100 12.94 -20.15 8.69
N LEU A 101 11.89 -19.33 8.65
CA LEU A 101 11.02 -19.23 7.48
C LEU A 101 11.76 -18.73 6.24
N ALA A 102 12.61 -17.70 6.38
CA ALA A 102 13.44 -17.20 5.29
C ALA A 102 14.43 -18.27 4.77
N VAL A 103 15.02 -19.08 5.65
CA VAL A 103 15.89 -20.21 5.27
C VAL A 103 15.12 -21.27 4.50
N ASN A 104 13.91 -21.63 4.95
CA ASN A 104 13.05 -22.59 4.26
C ASN A 104 12.68 -22.12 2.85
N GLU A 105 12.28 -20.85 2.71
CA GLU A 105 11.93 -20.26 1.42
C GLU A 105 13.13 -20.12 0.49
N GLY A 106 14.30 -19.76 1.03
CA GLY A 106 15.57 -19.71 0.30
C GLY A 106 16.01 -21.08 -0.20
N THR A 107 15.91 -22.11 0.65
CA THR A 107 16.22 -23.51 0.31
C THR A 107 15.30 -24.02 -0.79
N PHE A 108 14.00 -23.73 -0.68
CA PHE A 108 13.03 -24.06 -1.72
C PHE A 108 13.37 -23.36 -3.04
N ALA A 109 13.71 -22.07 -3.01
CA ALA A 109 14.10 -21.35 -4.22
C ALA A 109 15.37 -21.90 -4.86
N TYR A 110 16.37 -22.27 -4.06
CA TYR A 110 17.57 -22.96 -4.53
C TYR A 110 17.23 -24.29 -5.20
N HIS A 111 16.38 -25.13 -4.59
CA HIS A 111 15.94 -26.41 -5.18
C HIS A 111 15.30 -26.21 -6.56
N ILE A 112 14.44 -25.19 -6.70
CA ILE A 112 13.79 -24.87 -7.97
C ILE A 112 14.82 -24.49 -9.04
N CYS A 113 15.78 -23.63 -8.69
CA CYS A 113 16.87 -23.24 -9.60
C CYS A 113 17.74 -24.45 -9.98
N LYS A 114 18.12 -25.27 -9.00
CA LYS A 114 19.02 -26.41 -9.19
C LYS A 114 18.43 -27.47 -10.11
N HIS A 115 17.12 -27.72 -10.03
CA HIS A 115 16.44 -28.68 -10.89
C HIS A 115 15.77 -28.05 -12.11
N SER A 116 16.07 -26.78 -12.43
CA SER A 116 15.48 -26.04 -13.55
C SER A 116 13.94 -26.18 -13.61
N LYS A 117 13.29 -26.18 -12.43
CA LYS A 117 11.85 -26.34 -12.31
C LYS A 117 11.15 -25.06 -12.75
N SER A 118 9.97 -25.18 -13.35
CA SER A 118 9.18 -24.01 -13.76
C SER A 118 8.74 -23.20 -12.54
N PHE A 119 8.98 -21.89 -12.56
CA PHE A 119 8.48 -20.97 -11.54
C PHE A 119 6.96 -21.03 -11.40
N ARG A 120 6.22 -21.38 -12.46
CA ARG A 120 4.75 -21.45 -12.38
C ARG A 120 4.28 -22.59 -11.46
N SER A 121 5.02 -23.71 -11.45
CA SER A 121 4.71 -24.84 -10.57
C SER A 121 4.89 -24.53 -9.08
N THR A 122 5.72 -23.53 -8.73
CA THR A 122 5.99 -23.20 -7.32
C THR A 122 4.76 -22.68 -6.59
N SER A 123 3.79 -22.10 -7.29
CA SER A 123 2.51 -21.67 -6.71
C SER A 123 1.71 -22.84 -6.10
N ILE A 124 1.72 -23.99 -6.75
CA ILE A 124 1.03 -25.21 -6.29
C ILE A 124 1.87 -25.85 -5.18
N THR A 125 3.17 -26.01 -5.40
CA THR A 125 4.07 -26.63 -4.40
C THR A 125 4.10 -25.82 -3.11
N SER A 126 4.12 -24.49 -3.17
CA SER A 126 4.07 -23.63 -1.98
C SER A 126 2.76 -23.79 -1.21
N ASN A 127 1.64 -24.00 -1.91
CA ASN A 127 0.36 -24.28 -1.27
C ASN A 127 0.34 -25.65 -0.59
N ILE A 128 0.96 -26.66 -1.19
CA ILE A 128 1.10 -27.99 -0.58
C ILE A 128 1.98 -27.90 0.68
N ILE A 129 3.15 -27.27 0.58
CA ILE A 129 4.05 -27.08 1.72
C ILE A 129 3.35 -26.32 2.86
N ARG A 130 2.56 -25.29 2.50
CA ARG A 130 1.80 -24.51 3.46
C ARG A 130 0.74 -25.32 4.21
N LYS A 131 0.13 -26.31 3.56
CA LYS A 131 -0.89 -27.17 4.17
C LYS A 131 -0.29 -28.31 4.99
N LEU A 132 0.84 -28.88 4.56
CA LEU A 132 1.41 -30.08 5.17
C LEU A 132 2.44 -29.78 6.25
N TYR A 133 3.21 -28.69 6.14
CA TYR A 133 4.36 -28.43 7.00
C TYR A 133 4.21 -27.14 7.79
N ASP A 134 4.19 -25.98 7.12
CA ASP A 134 4.17 -24.68 7.79
C ASP A 134 3.13 -23.74 7.18
N LYS A 135 2.09 -23.43 7.95
CA LYS A 135 1.00 -22.53 7.55
C LYS A 135 1.47 -21.13 7.14
N LYS A 136 2.64 -20.69 7.61
CA LYS A 136 3.22 -19.38 7.29
C LYS A 136 4.10 -19.40 6.05
N PHE A 137 4.48 -20.59 5.56
CA PHE A 137 5.32 -20.70 4.36
C PHE A 137 4.62 -20.09 3.15
N SER A 138 5.28 -19.14 2.47
CA SER A 138 4.70 -18.45 1.32
C SER A 138 5.79 -18.12 0.32
N CYS A 139 6.14 -19.09 -0.54
CA CYS A 139 7.11 -18.92 -1.63
C CYS A 139 6.49 -19.21 -3.00
N GLY A 140 5.66 -18.29 -3.48
CA GLY A 140 5.09 -18.33 -4.82
C GLY A 140 6.06 -17.84 -5.92
N PRO A 141 5.65 -17.87 -7.20
CA PRO A 141 6.53 -17.65 -8.36
C PRO A 141 7.32 -16.34 -8.30
N THR A 142 6.65 -15.23 -7.97
CA THR A 142 7.27 -13.91 -7.87
C THR A 142 8.32 -13.86 -6.77
N LYS A 143 8.02 -14.42 -5.59
CA LYS A 143 8.94 -14.44 -4.46
C LYS A 143 10.14 -15.35 -4.73
N THR A 144 9.90 -16.54 -5.28
CA THR A 144 10.97 -17.47 -5.68
C THR A 144 11.91 -16.83 -6.69
N LYS A 145 11.36 -16.16 -7.71
CA LYS A 145 12.14 -15.43 -8.71
C LYS A 145 12.99 -14.35 -8.04
N SER A 146 12.38 -13.50 -7.23
CA SER A 146 13.11 -12.42 -6.53
C SER A 146 14.24 -12.95 -5.64
N ILE A 147 14.03 -14.06 -4.92
CA ILE A 147 15.09 -14.68 -4.09
C ILE A 147 16.25 -15.14 -4.98
N ILE A 148 15.96 -15.82 -6.10
CA ILE A 148 17.01 -16.33 -6.99
C ILE A 148 17.81 -15.18 -7.60
N PHE A 149 17.14 -14.19 -8.19
CA PHE A 149 17.82 -13.12 -8.92
C PHE A 149 18.49 -12.08 -8.01
N ASN A 150 17.91 -11.76 -6.85
CA ASN A 150 18.41 -10.69 -5.99
C ASN A 150 19.26 -11.18 -4.82
N VAL A 151 19.25 -12.48 -4.51
CA VAL A 151 20.02 -13.05 -3.40
C VAL A 151 20.98 -14.13 -3.89
N LEU A 152 20.49 -15.19 -4.51
CA LEU A 152 21.34 -16.34 -4.87
C LEU A 152 22.29 -16.04 -6.03
N ALA A 153 21.81 -15.38 -7.08
CA ALA A 153 22.62 -15.02 -8.24
C ALA A 153 23.79 -14.06 -7.91
N PRO A 154 23.57 -12.93 -7.19
CA PRO A 154 24.69 -12.06 -6.82
C PRO A 154 25.66 -12.76 -5.88
N PHE A 155 25.18 -13.58 -4.95
CA PHE A 155 26.04 -14.38 -4.07
C PHE A 155 26.91 -15.37 -4.84
N ALA A 156 26.34 -16.08 -5.83
CA ALA A 156 27.12 -16.97 -6.69
C ALA A 156 28.17 -16.21 -7.51
N ASN A 157 27.82 -15.03 -8.03
CA ASN A 157 28.75 -14.17 -8.76
C ASN A 157 29.88 -13.62 -7.87
N GLU A 158 29.65 -13.42 -6.58
CA GLU A 158 30.70 -13.02 -5.63
C GLU A 158 31.66 -14.18 -5.33
N ILE A 159 31.18 -15.42 -5.27
CA ILE A 159 32.00 -16.61 -5.01
C ILE A 159 32.84 -17.02 -6.24
N LEU A 160 32.29 -16.85 -7.43
CA LEU A 160 32.94 -17.25 -8.69
C LEU A 160 33.95 -16.22 -9.23
N LYS A 161 34.05 -15.06 -8.58
CA LYS A 161 35.07 -14.04 -8.85
C LYS A 161 36.35 -14.36 -8.09
#